data_AF-A0A7J4DV21-F1
#
_entry.id   AF-A0A7J4DV21-F1
#
_cell.length_a   1.000
_cell.length_b   1.000
_cell.length_c   1.000
_cell.angle_alpha   90.00
_cell.angle_beta   90.00
_cell.angle_gamma   90.00
#
_symmetry.space_group_name_H-M   'P 1'
#
loop_
_entity.id
_entity.type
_entity.pdbx_description
1 polymer ?
#
loop_
_entity_poly.entity_id
_entity_poly.type
_entity_poly.pdbx_seq_one_letter_code
_entity_poly.pdbx_strand_id
1 'polypeptide(L)'
;MSLIIVAWEPRGDWHEHPDAIREIVERTNIVHVVDLLRREPVIVSMGIVYARLHGLGGREVNYRYKYTDEDLVRLANKVVNMVKECDVEQVYILFNNIYMFDDAKRFRETLLEVIKKSHVGVDVM
;
A
#
# COMPACT_ATOMS: atom_id res chain seq x y z
N MET A 1 6.73 -18.36 20.26
CA MET A 1 7.80 -17.46 19.76
C MET A 1 7.11 -16.41 18.92
N SER A 2 7.14 -15.13 19.28
CA SER A 2 6.54 -14.07 18.46
C SER A 2 7.40 -13.86 17.21
N LEU A 3 6.84 -14.08 16.04
CA LEU A 3 7.50 -13.77 14.76
C LEU A 3 7.57 -12.25 14.61
N ILE A 4 8.77 -11.70 14.45
CA ILE A 4 8.95 -10.28 14.11
C ILE A 4 8.89 -10.18 12.58
N ILE A 5 7.96 -9.38 12.07
CA ILE A 5 7.88 -9.06 10.64
C ILE A 5 8.62 -7.75 10.42
N VAL A 6 9.56 -7.76 9.48
CA VAL A 6 10.32 -6.58 9.09
C VAL A 6 9.82 -6.11 7.74
N ALA A 7 9.65 -4.79 7.60
CA ALA A 7 9.26 -4.16 6.36
C ALA A 7 10.33 -3.12 5.95
N TRP A 8 10.62 -3.04 4.66
CA TRP A 8 11.63 -2.14 4.10
C TRP A 8 11.02 -1.29 3.00
N GLU A 9 11.16 0.02 3.15
CA GLU A 9 10.79 1.00 2.13
C GLU A 9 12.06 1.50 1.41
N PRO A 10 12.41 0.94 0.24
CA PRO A 10 13.51 1.47 -0.56
C PRO A 10 13.23 2.92 -1.01
N ARG A 11 14.29 3.74 -1.07
CA ARG A 11 14.25 5.18 -1.38
C ARG A 11 15.24 5.54 -2.48
N GLY A 12 15.05 6.66 -3.17
CA GLY A 12 15.92 7.04 -4.29
C GLY A 12 15.63 6.22 -5.55
N ASP A 13 16.68 5.80 -6.25
CA ASP A 13 16.62 5.11 -7.54
C ASP A 13 16.29 3.61 -7.46
N TRP A 14 16.15 3.03 -6.26
CA TRP A 14 15.82 1.61 -6.09
C TRP A 14 14.62 1.12 -6.91
N HIS A 15 13.63 1.98 -7.16
CA HIS A 15 12.47 1.66 -7.98
C HIS A 15 12.80 1.39 -9.46
N GLU A 16 13.98 1.82 -9.92
CA GLU A 16 14.56 1.54 -11.23
C GLU A 16 15.31 0.18 -11.25
N HIS A 17 15.41 -0.50 -10.10
CA HIS A 17 16.13 -1.76 -9.92
C HIS A 17 15.22 -2.90 -9.39
N PRO A 18 14.13 -3.26 -10.10
CA PRO A 18 13.17 -4.25 -9.63
C PRO A 18 13.78 -5.64 -9.42
N ASP A 19 14.76 -6.06 -10.22
CA ASP A 19 15.37 -7.39 -10.06
C ASP A 19 16.20 -7.50 -8.78
N ALA A 20 16.90 -6.43 -8.38
CA ALA A 20 17.63 -6.38 -7.11
C ALA A 20 16.66 -6.37 -5.91
N ILE A 21 15.54 -5.64 -6.02
CA ILE A 21 14.48 -5.66 -4.99
C ILE A 21 13.93 -7.09 -4.85
N ARG A 22 13.59 -7.76 -5.97
CA ARG A 22 13.07 -9.13 -5.95
C ARG A 22 14.03 -10.08 -5.26
N GLU A 23 15.32 -10.05 -5.62
CA GLU A 23 16.35 -10.90 -5.00
C GLU A 23 16.42 -10.70 -3.48
N ILE A 24 16.40 -9.45 -3.01
CA ILE A 24 16.45 -9.14 -1.57
C ILE A 24 15.21 -9.66 -0.87
N VAL A 25 14.02 -9.42 -1.42
CA VAL A 25 12.74 -9.82 -0.81
C VAL A 25 12.61 -11.33 -0.75
N GLU A 26 12.91 -12.04 -1.83
CA GLU A 26 12.88 -13.51 -1.87
C GLU A 26 13.89 -14.13 -0.90
N ARG A 27 15.09 -13.55 -0.77
CA ARG A 27 16.12 -14.07 0.14
C ARG A 27 15.79 -13.85 1.62
N THR A 28 15.08 -12.78 1.95
CA THR A 28 14.92 -12.32 3.34
C THR A 28 13.50 -12.40 3.89
N ASN A 29 12.50 -12.59 3.02
CA ASN A 29 11.08 -12.43 3.34
C ASN A 29 10.73 -11.05 3.95
N ILE A 30 11.52 -10.02 3.66
CA ILE A 30 11.22 -8.65 4.11
C ILE A 30 10.04 -8.09 3.31
N VAL A 31 9.08 -7.48 3.99
CA VAL A 31 7.93 -6.85 3.32
C VAL A 31 8.38 -5.63 2.54
N HIS A 32 8.18 -5.64 1.22
CA HIS A 32 8.50 -4.52 0.34
C HIS A 32 7.46 -3.41 0.44
N VAL A 33 7.82 -2.32 1.12
CA VAL A 33 6.94 -1.17 1.35
C VAL A 33 6.97 -0.23 0.15
N VAL A 34 5.79 0.18 -0.31
CA VAL A 34 5.62 1.12 -1.44
C VAL A 34 4.59 2.21 -1.14
N ASP A 35 4.55 3.24 -1.97
CA ASP A 35 3.39 4.11 -2.08
C ASP A 35 2.51 3.58 -3.22
N LEU A 36 1.38 2.93 -2.88
CA LEU A 36 0.49 2.28 -3.85
C LEU A 36 -0.16 3.24 -4.85
N LEU A 37 -0.17 4.55 -4.58
CA LEU A 37 -0.65 5.53 -5.53
C LEU A 37 0.43 6.00 -6.49
N ARG A 38 1.66 5.50 -6.34
CA ARG A 38 2.81 5.77 -7.22
C ARG A 38 3.32 4.53 -7.94
N ARG A 39 3.31 3.37 -7.29
CA ARG A 39 3.92 2.13 -7.81
C ARG A 39 3.32 0.89 -7.18
N GLU A 40 3.40 -0.21 -7.93
CA GLU A 40 3.10 -1.54 -7.42
C GLU A 40 4.28 -2.12 -6.64
N PRO A 41 4.05 -3.02 -5.66
CA PRO A 41 5.11 -3.86 -5.12
C PRO A 41 5.75 -4.70 -6.22
N VAL A 42 7.08 -4.85 -6.19
CA VAL A 42 7.80 -5.73 -7.15
C VAL A 42 7.38 -7.19 -6.97
N ILE A 43 7.15 -7.59 -5.72
CA ILE A 43 6.69 -8.91 -5.30
C ILE A 43 5.98 -8.77 -3.95
N VAL A 44 5.00 -9.63 -3.68
CA VAL A 44 4.35 -9.77 -2.37
C VAL A 44 5.07 -10.87 -1.59
N SER A 45 5.52 -10.55 -0.38
CA SER A 45 6.11 -11.52 0.55
C SER A 45 5.16 -11.80 1.70
N MET A 46 5.06 -13.06 2.13
CA MET A 46 4.27 -13.48 3.29
C MET A 46 2.77 -13.12 3.19
N GLY A 47 2.21 -12.95 1.98
CA GLY A 47 0.83 -12.51 1.79
C GLY A 47 0.52 -11.10 2.31
N ILE A 48 1.55 -10.29 2.60
CA ILE A 48 1.40 -8.96 3.21
C ILE A 48 1.80 -7.87 2.21
N VAL A 49 0.89 -6.92 2.01
CA VAL A 49 1.18 -5.63 1.39
C VAL A 49 1.23 -4.58 2.47
N TYR A 50 2.31 -3.79 2.51
CA TYR A 50 2.39 -2.61 3.38
C TYR A 50 2.65 -1.36 2.54
N ALA A 51 1.69 -0.45 2.55
CA ALA A 51 1.75 0.81 1.84
C ALA A 51 2.00 1.99 2.79
N ARG A 52 2.92 2.89 2.41
CA ARG A 52 3.11 4.19 3.06
C ARG A 52 2.89 5.31 2.05
N LEU A 53 1.87 6.11 2.29
CA LEU A 53 1.36 7.11 1.36
C LEU A 53 1.92 8.49 1.72
N HIS A 54 2.78 9.06 0.88
CA HIS A 54 3.56 10.25 1.20
C HIS A 54 3.05 11.54 0.54
N GLY A 55 1.87 11.48 -0.07
CA GLY A 55 1.31 12.53 -0.91
C GLY A 55 1.80 12.47 -2.35
N LEU A 56 0.98 13.00 -3.27
CA LEU A 56 1.24 13.02 -4.70
C LEU A 56 1.90 14.33 -5.16
N GLY A 57 2.50 14.30 -6.35
CA GLY A 57 3.25 15.40 -6.96
C GLY A 57 4.56 14.93 -7.60
N GLY A 58 5.34 15.88 -8.13
CA GLY A 58 6.54 15.58 -8.91
C GLY A 58 7.77 15.10 -8.12
N ARG A 59 7.74 15.16 -6.78
CA ARG A 59 8.80 14.64 -5.92
C ARG A 59 8.39 13.31 -5.30
N GLU A 60 9.37 12.58 -4.78
CA GLU A 60 9.17 11.30 -4.08
C GLU A 60 8.18 11.42 -2.90
N VAL A 61 8.22 12.55 -2.18
CA VAL A 61 7.31 12.85 -1.06
C VAL A 61 6.68 14.23 -1.22
N ASN A 62 5.42 14.35 -0.79
CA ASN A 62 4.71 15.61 -0.63
C ASN A 62 3.77 15.55 0.59
N TYR A 63 4.35 15.73 1.77
CA TYR A 63 3.60 15.64 3.03
C TYR A 63 2.42 16.60 3.17
N ARG A 64 2.38 17.68 2.39
CA ARG A 64 1.29 18.66 2.38
C ARG A 64 0.18 18.32 1.39
N TYR A 65 0.30 17.23 0.63
CA TYR A 65 -0.77 16.80 -0.26
C TYR A 65 -1.95 16.29 0.57
N LYS A 66 -3.16 16.76 0.24
CA LYS A 66 -4.41 16.21 0.75
C LYS A 66 -5.00 15.31 -0.33
N TYR A 67 -5.25 14.05 0.00
CA TYR A 67 -5.75 13.10 -1.00
C TYR A 67 -7.16 13.47 -1.47
N THR A 68 -7.36 13.43 -2.78
CA THR A 68 -8.68 13.66 -3.40
C THR A 68 -9.55 12.41 -3.24
N ASP A 69 -10.88 12.56 -3.36
CA ASP A 69 -11.76 11.38 -3.35
C ASP A 69 -11.42 10.40 -4.48
N GLU A 70 -11.00 10.90 -5.64
CA GLU A 70 -10.56 10.08 -6.76
C GLU A 70 -9.30 9.26 -6.42
N ASP A 71 -8.33 9.85 -5.72
CA ASP A 71 -7.15 9.11 -5.24
C ASP A 71 -7.54 7.99 -4.27
N LEU A 72 -8.48 8.27 -3.36
CA LEU A 72 -8.94 7.29 -2.37
C LEU A 72 -9.72 6.15 -3.02
N VAL A 73 -10.55 6.44 -4.03
CA VAL A 73 -11.23 5.41 -4.84
C VAL A 73 -10.21 4.58 -5.61
N ARG A 74 -9.20 5.22 -6.22
CA ARG A 74 -8.12 4.50 -6.92
C ARG A 74 -7.36 3.58 -5.97
N LEU A 75 -7.05 4.05 -4.76
CA LEU A 75 -6.41 3.23 -3.73
C LEU A 75 -7.30 2.04 -3.31
N ALA A 76 -8.59 2.28 -3.07
CA ALA A 76 -9.51 1.24 -2.63
C ALA A 76 -9.67 0.13 -3.67
N ASN A 77 -9.76 0.50 -4.96
CA ASN A 77 -9.79 -0.48 -6.05
C ASN A 77 -8.50 -1.30 -6.12
N LYS A 78 -7.32 -0.68 -5.92
CA LYS A 78 -6.05 -1.43 -5.85
C LYS A 78 -6.05 -2.46 -4.72
N VAL A 79 -6.47 -2.05 -3.52
CA VAL A 79 -6.57 -2.97 -2.36
C VAL A 79 -7.49 -4.14 -2.67
N VAL A 80 -8.69 -3.87 -3.19
CA VAL A 80 -9.67 -4.91 -3.54
C VAL A 80 -9.13 -5.87 -4.60
N ASN A 81 -8.45 -5.36 -5.62
CA ASN A 81 -7.86 -6.21 -6.66
C ASN A 81 -6.74 -7.08 -6.11
N MET A 82 -5.86 -6.52 -5.27
CA MET A 82 -4.77 -7.29 -4.63
C MET A 82 -5.29 -8.46 -3.80
N VAL A 83 -6.32 -8.24 -2.97
CA VAL A 83 -6.91 -9.30 -2.14
C VAL A 83 -7.63 -10.36 -2.99
N LYS A 84 -8.20 -9.97 -4.13
CA LYS A 84 -8.90 -10.90 -5.04
C LYS A 84 -7.97 -11.73 -5.91
N GLU A 85 -6.90 -11.12 -6.42
CA GLU A 85 -6.16 -11.63 -7.57
C GLU A 85 -4.71 -11.99 -7.26
N CYS A 86 -4.16 -11.58 -6.11
CA CYS A 86 -2.71 -11.62 -5.86
C CYS A 86 -2.26 -12.41 -4.62
N ASP A 87 -3.07 -13.34 -4.11
CA ASP A 87 -2.78 -14.13 -2.89
C ASP A 87 -2.34 -13.25 -1.69
N VAL A 88 -2.99 -12.07 -1.57
CA VAL A 88 -2.74 -11.10 -0.51
C VAL A 88 -3.73 -11.35 0.62
N GLU A 89 -3.21 -11.75 1.77
CA GLU A 89 -4.00 -11.98 2.99
C GLU A 89 -4.24 -10.69 3.76
N GLN A 90 -3.26 -9.78 3.80
CA GLN A 90 -3.31 -8.58 4.63
C GLN A 90 -2.74 -7.36 3.89
N VAL A 91 -3.46 -6.24 3.99
CA VAL A 91 -3.03 -4.95 3.46
C VAL A 91 -2.99 -3.92 4.57
N TYR A 92 -1.80 -3.43 4.86
CA TYR A 92 -1.57 -2.33 5.79
C TYR A 92 -1.39 -1.03 5.02
N ILE A 93 -2.10 0.03 5.40
CA ILE A 93 -2.00 1.33 4.76
C ILE A 93 -1.75 2.40 5.81
N LEU A 94 -0.63 3.09 5.67
CA LEU A 94 -0.26 4.23 6.51
C LEU A 94 -0.26 5.49 5.67
N PHE A 95 -1.21 6.38 5.96
CA PHE A 95 -1.20 7.75 5.46
C PHE A 95 -0.11 8.52 6.20
N ASN A 96 0.93 8.95 5.48
CA ASN A 96 2.10 9.62 6.05
C ASN A 96 2.11 11.12 5.70
N ASN A 97 0.97 11.72 5.38
CA ASN A 97 0.82 13.14 5.09
C ASN A 97 0.29 13.92 6.32
N ILE A 98 0.35 15.25 6.30
CA ILE A 98 -0.10 16.07 7.44
C ILE A 98 -1.61 15.96 7.72
N TYR A 99 -2.40 15.50 6.74
CA TYR A 99 -3.84 15.27 6.86
C TYR A 99 -4.18 13.80 7.13
N MET A 100 -3.20 12.99 7.59
CA MET A 100 -3.32 11.53 7.68
C MET A 100 -4.56 11.03 8.42
N PHE A 101 -5.00 11.71 9.49
CA PHE A 101 -6.19 11.30 10.23
C PHE A 101 -7.45 11.40 9.39
N ASP A 102 -7.65 12.55 8.72
CA ASP A 102 -8.82 12.80 7.89
C ASP A 102 -8.79 11.90 6.64
N ASP A 103 -7.62 11.75 6.01
CA ASP A 103 -7.47 10.95 4.80
C ASP A 103 -7.62 9.45 5.09
N ALA A 104 -7.10 8.95 6.22
CA ALA A 104 -7.32 7.56 6.64
C ALA A 104 -8.79 7.28 6.95
N LYS A 105 -9.49 8.22 7.61
CA LYS A 105 -10.92 8.08 7.91
C LYS A 105 -11.76 8.04 6.63
N ARG A 106 -11.54 8.99 5.71
CA ARG A 106 -12.21 9.04 4.40
C ARG A 106 -11.92 7.79 3.60
N PHE A 107 -10.66 7.34 3.58
CA PHE A 107 -10.27 6.12 2.89
C PHE A 107 -11.02 4.89 3.41
N ARG A 108 -11.15 4.75 4.73
CA ARG A 108 -11.91 3.64 5.33
C ARG A 108 -13.36 3.62 4.84
N GLU A 109 -14.00 4.78 4.79
CA GLU A 109 -15.37 4.92 4.27
C GLU A 109 -15.43 4.54 2.78
N THR A 110 -14.53 5.07 1.96
CA THR A 110 -14.41 4.73 0.53
C THR A 110 -14.17 3.24 0.30
N LEU A 111 -13.27 2.61 1.07
CA LEU A 111 -12.94 1.20 0.93
C LEU A 111 -14.16 0.31 1.22
N LEU A 112 -14.92 0.60 2.28
CA LEU A 112 -16.15 -0.12 2.60
C LEU A 112 -17.19 -0.01 1.47
N GLU A 113 -17.31 1.14 0.82
CA GLU A 113 -18.20 1.31 -0.32
C GLU A 113 -17.76 0.49 -1.54
N VAL A 114 -16.46 0.47 -1.83
CA VAL A 114 -15.91 -0.32 -2.93
C VAL A 114 -16.08 -1.82 -2.66
N ILE A 115 -15.76 -2.30 -1.45
CA ILE A 115 -15.94 -3.71 -1.05
C ILE A 115 -17.39 -4.16 -1.28
N LYS A 116 -18.37 -3.36 -0.83
CA LYS A 116 -19.81 -3.65 -1.03
C LYS A 116 -20.18 -3.82 -2.50
N LYS A 117 -19.64 -2.97 -3.39
CA LYS A 117 -19.89 -3.05 -4.84
C LYS A 117 -19.18 -4.25 -5.48
N SER A 118 -18.00 -4.60 -4.95
CA SER A 118 -17.13 -5.63 -5.50
C SER A 118 -17.43 -7.06 -5.00
N HIS A 119 -18.34 -7.24 -4.04
CA HIS A 119 -18.71 -8.54 -3.45
C HIS A 119 -17.51 -9.32 -2.88
N VAL A 120 -16.55 -8.61 -2.27
CA VAL A 120 -15.36 -9.22 -1.65
C VAL A 120 -15.58 -9.34 -0.15
N GLY A 121 -15.21 -10.48 0.44
CA GLY A 121 -15.14 -10.60 1.90
C GLY A 121 -13.80 -10.04 2.40
N VAL A 122 -13.80 -8.79 2.87
CA VAL A 122 -12.62 -8.16 3.48
C VAL A 122 -13.04 -7.50 4.78
N ASP A 123 -12.32 -7.80 5.86
CA ASP A 123 -12.47 -7.11 7.13
C ASP A 123 -11.62 -5.84 7.14
N VAL A 124 -12.23 -4.72 7.53
CA VAL A 124 -11.57 -3.42 7.61
C VAL A 124 -11.48 -3.01 9.08
N MET A 125 -10.26 -2.87 9.59
CA MET A 125 -9.95 -2.42 10.96
C MET A 125 -9.53 -0.94 11.00
#